data_AF-A0AAP4D1I4-F1
#
_entry.id   AF-A0AAP4D1I4-F1
#
_cell.length_a   1.000
_cell.length_b   1.000
_cell.length_c   1.000
_cell.angle_alpha   90.00
_cell.angle_beta   90.00
_cell.angle_gamma   90.00
#
_symmetry.space_group_name_H-M   'P 1'
#
loop_
_entity.id
_entity.type
_entity.pdbx_description
1 polymer ?
#
loop_
_entity_poly.entity_id
_entity_poly.type
_entity_poly.pdbx_seq_one_letter_code
_entity_poly.pdbx_strand_id
1 'polypeptide(L)'
;MNKLRISLIEGSLLDDFQLIDISVISNRGREAIFQGEIDLSELISWLIENEHEIKSMDIPINRKGSGSLARKIRHFYENMDKTHDVVVDAMFEYRSNHCLRFASRGTNFPEIYIGKSKHNYEISLSDNDSEWMYFIDIEDFFNHLNN
;
A
#
# COMPACT_ATOMS: atom_id res chain seq x y z
N MET A 1 -1.37 14.87 10.58
CA MET A 1 -1.14 13.46 10.17
C MET A 1 -0.03 13.45 9.12
N ASN A 2 0.65 12.33 8.88
CA ASN A 2 1.73 12.32 7.89
C ASN A 2 1.17 12.44 6.47
N LYS A 3 1.94 13.00 5.54
CA LYS A 3 1.56 13.14 4.14
C LYS A 3 2.30 12.10 3.30
N LEU A 4 1.57 11.29 2.54
CA LEU A 4 2.15 10.34 1.60
C LEU A 4 2.38 11.04 0.25
N ARG A 5 3.54 10.87 -0.36
CA ARG A 5 3.86 11.44 -1.68
C ARG A 5 4.51 10.40 -2.58
N ILE A 6 4.19 10.49 -3.86
CA ILE A 6 4.88 9.80 -4.95
C ILE A 6 5.55 10.88 -5.77
N SER A 7 6.82 10.69 -6.13
CA SER A 7 7.60 11.68 -6.88
C SER A 7 8.43 10.98 -7.95
N LEU A 8 8.44 11.54 -9.15
CA LEU A 8 9.33 11.13 -10.23
C LEU A 8 10.74 11.64 -9.92
N ILE A 9 11.72 10.73 -9.88
CA ILE A 9 13.14 11.07 -9.76
C ILE A 9 13.76 11.21 -11.15
N GLU A 10 13.57 10.20 -12.00
CA GLU A 10 14.16 10.14 -13.34
C GLU A 10 13.19 9.46 -14.32
N GLY A 11 13.26 9.86 -15.59
CA GLY A 11 12.37 9.43 -16.66
C GLY A 11 11.23 10.40 -16.90
N SER A 12 10.24 9.92 -17.65
CA SER A 12 9.02 10.62 -18.03
C SER A 12 7.85 9.65 -18.04
N LEU A 13 6.62 10.15 -17.91
CA LEU A 13 5.40 9.33 -17.96
C LEU A 13 5.18 8.62 -19.31
N LEU A 14 6.02 8.87 -20.31
CA LEU A 14 5.98 8.20 -21.61
C LEU A 14 6.88 6.95 -21.66
N ASP A 15 7.74 6.78 -20.67
CA ASP A 15 8.63 5.62 -20.56
C ASP A 15 7.87 4.41 -19.99
N ASP A 16 8.34 3.20 -20.30
CA ASP A 16 7.75 1.97 -19.74
C ASP A 16 8.01 1.86 -18.23
N PHE A 17 9.16 2.39 -17.77
CA PHE A 17 9.54 2.41 -16.36
C PHE A 17 10.20 3.75 -16.01
N GLN A 18 9.86 4.29 -14.84
CA GLN A 18 10.45 5.50 -14.28
C GLN A 18 11.06 5.21 -12.91
N LEU A 19 12.17 5.87 -12.59
CA LEU A 19 12.70 5.86 -11.24
C LEU A 19 11.84 6.78 -10.38
N ILE A 20 11.17 6.22 -9.38
CA ILE A 20 10.29 6.97 -8.49
C ILE A 20 10.75 6.90 -7.04
N ASP A 21 10.20 7.79 -6.24
CA ASP A 21 10.24 7.77 -4.79
C ASP A 21 8.82 7.81 -4.21
N ILE A 22 8.55 6.92 -3.27
CA ILE A 22 7.39 6.99 -2.40
C ILE A 22 7.88 7.37 -1.01
N SER A 23 7.34 8.45 -0.46
CA SER A 23 7.80 9.04 0.80
C SER A 23 6.68 9.38 1.76
N VAL A 24 6.97 9.26 3.04
CA VAL A 24 6.16 9.80 4.12
C VAL A 24 6.79 11.10 4.62
N ILE A 25 6.02 12.19 4.57
CA ILE A 25 6.41 13.51 5.06
C ILE A 25 5.76 13.75 6.42
N SER A 26 6.57 13.98 7.43
CA SER A 26 6.16 14.24 8.81
C SER A 26 6.82 15.51 9.35
N ASN A 27 6.52 15.86 10.60
CA ASN A 27 7.24 16.92 11.32
C ASN A 27 8.72 16.59 11.59
N ARG A 28 9.11 15.31 11.47
CA ARG A 28 10.51 14.86 11.62
C ARG A 28 11.30 14.92 10.31
N GLY A 29 10.63 15.26 9.20
CA GLY A 29 11.21 15.30 7.87
C GLY A 29 10.55 14.31 6.91
N ARG A 30 11.23 14.07 5.79
CA ARG A 30 10.85 13.14 4.73
C ARG A 30 11.55 11.81 4.94
N GLU A 31 10.80 10.72 4.88
CA GLU A 31 11.30 9.35 4.94
C GLU A 31 10.87 8.61 3.68
N ALA A 32 11.85 8.15 2.89
CA ALA A 32 11.61 7.34 1.71
C ALA A 32 11.24 5.92 2.15
N ILE A 33 10.07 5.44 1.73
CA ILE A 33 9.57 4.08 2.01
C ILE A 33 9.71 3.15 0.82
N PHE A 34 9.91 3.70 -0.38
CA PHE A 34 10.29 2.97 -1.58
C PHE A 34 11.03 3.89 -2.55
N GLN A 35 12.09 3.37 -3.17
CA GLN A 35 12.76 3.99 -4.32
C GLN A 35 13.08 2.89 -5.32
N GLY A 36 12.68 3.06 -6.57
CA GLY A 36 12.90 2.05 -7.60
C GLY A 36 12.19 2.35 -8.92
N GLU A 37 12.49 1.54 -9.91
CA GLU A 37 11.90 1.62 -11.24
C GLU A 37 10.54 0.92 -11.29
N ILE A 38 9.50 1.64 -11.69
CA ILE A 38 8.15 1.10 -11.93
C ILE A 38 7.47 1.79 -13.10
N ASP A 39 6.41 1.21 -13.64
CA ASP A 39 5.45 1.95 -14.46
C ASP A 39 4.62 2.87 -13.52
N LEU A 40 4.97 4.15 -13.50
CA LEU A 40 4.30 5.15 -12.67
C LEU A 40 2.86 5.42 -13.14
N SER A 41 2.60 5.29 -14.45
CA SER A 41 1.25 5.48 -14.98
C SER A 41 0.32 4.35 -14.51
N GLU A 42 0.78 3.10 -14.53
CA GLU A 42 0.05 1.94 -14.00
C GLU A 42 -0.21 2.11 -12.50
N LEU A 43 0.80 2.53 -11.72
CA LEU A 43 0.64 2.77 -10.28
C LEU A 43 -0.42 3.85 -9.97
N ILE A 44 -0.34 5.00 -10.64
CA ILE A 44 -1.29 6.10 -10.42
C ILE A 44 -2.70 5.68 -10.83
N SER A 45 -2.85 5.02 -11.99
CA SER A 45 -4.15 4.55 -12.48
C SER A 45 -4.78 3.56 -11.51
N TRP A 46 -4.01 2.58 -11.03
CA TRP A 46 -4.47 1.63 -10.03
C TRP A 46 -4.88 2.30 -8.72
N LEU A 47 -4.12 3.30 -8.24
CA LEU A 47 -4.48 4.03 -7.01
C LEU A 47 -5.83 4.74 -7.15
N ILE A 48 -6.06 5.42 -8.27
CA ILE A 48 -7.31 6.12 -8.55
C ILE A 48 -8.48 5.14 -8.66
N GLU A 49 -8.31 4.03 -9.40
CA GLU A 49 -9.33 2.99 -9.55
C GLU A 49 -9.71 2.33 -8.22
N ASN A 50 -8.76 2.21 -7.30
CA ASN A 50 -8.94 1.55 -6.01
C ASN A 50 -9.23 2.52 -4.84
N GLU A 51 -9.34 3.83 -5.09
CA GLU A 51 -9.53 4.85 -4.04
C GLU A 51 -10.69 4.51 -3.10
N HIS A 52 -11.85 4.13 -3.66
CA HIS A 52 -13.04 3.79 -2.89
C HIS A 52 -12.78 2.61 -1.94
N GLU A 53 -12.16 1.55 -2.44
CA GLU A 53 -11.87 0.35 -1.65
C GLU A 53 -10.83 0.63 -0.57
N ILE A 54 -9.74 1.33 -0.91
CA ILE A 54 -8.70 1.76 0.04
C ILE A 54 -9.30 2.55 1.22
N LYS A 55 -10.31 3.39 0.93
CA LYS A 55 -10.97 4.23 1.93
C LYS A 55 -12.04 3.49 2.76
N SER A 56 -12.73 2.52 2.16
CA SER A 56 -13.97 1.97 2.75
C SER A 56 -13.84 0.51 3.22
N MET A 57 -13.05 -0.30 2.52
CA MET A 57 -12.96 -1.73 2.75
C MET A 57 -12.17 -2.02 4.04
N ASP A 58 -12.77 -2.88 4.86
CA ASP A 58 -12.14 -3.35 6.08
C ASP A 58 -11.40 -4.67 5.81
N ILE A 59 -10.24 -4.85 6.46
CA ILE A 59 -9.50 -6.10 6.35
C ILE A 59 -10.41 -7.30 6.76
N PRO A 60 -10.55 -8.35 5.92
CA PRO A 60 -11.55 -9.41 6.11
C PRO A 60 -11.14 -10.48 7.12
N ILE A 61 -10.30 -10.10 8.08
CA ILE A 61 -9.89 -10.92 9.22
C ILE A 61 -10.17 -10.18 10.51
N ASN A 62 -10.22 -10.94 11.61
CA ASN A 62 -10.52 -10.37 12.91
C ASN A 62 -9.55 -9.24 13.26
N ARG A 63 -10.10 -8.05 13.51
CA ARG A 63 -9.34 -6.86 13.97
C ARG A 63 -8.74 -7.02 15.37
N LYS A 64 -9.03 -8.13 16.08
CA LYS A 64 -8.42 -8.47 17.36
C LYS A 64 -6.94 -8.81 17.15
N GLY A 65 -6.11 -7.79 17.30
CA GLY A 65 -4.65 -7.90 17.23
C GLY A 65 -4.05 -6.50 17.15
N SER A 66 -2.99 -6.26 17.91
CA SER A 66 -2.14 -5.09 17.72
C SER A 66 -1.25 -5.31 16.50
N GLY A 67 -1.09 -4.29 15.66
CA GLY A 67 -0.19 -4.34 14.50
C GLY A 67 -0.77 -3.66 13.26
N SER A 68 0.11 -3.47 12.29
CA SER A 68 -0.20 -2.92 10.98
C SER A 68 -1.05 -3.87 10.12
N LEU A 69 -1.62 -3.35 9.04
CA LEU A 69 -2.26 -4.10 7.98
C LEU A 69 -1.29 -5.13 7.41
N ALA A 70 -0.08 -4.72 7.04
CA ALA A 70 0.93 -5.61 6.49
C ALA A 70 1.23 -6.80 7.43
N ARG A 71 1.40 -6.54 8.73
CA ARG A 71 1.67 -7.61 9.71
C ARG A 71 0.49 -8.57 9.85
N LYS A 72 -0.74 -8.06 9.86
CA LYS A 72 -1.95 -8.89 9.95
C LYS A 72 -2.12 -9.79 8.72
N ILE A 73 -1.86 -9.24 7.53
CA ILE A 73 -1.93 -9.98 6.27
C ILE A 73 -0.86 -11.06 6.24
N ARG A 74 0.39 -10.72 6.58
CA ARG A 74 1.47 -11.69 6.69
C ARG A 74 1.13 -12.83 7.66
N HIS A 75 0.71 -12.49 8.88
CA HIS A 75 0.33 -13.48 9.89
C HIS A 75 -0.81 -14.37 9.40
N PHE A 76 -1.79 -13.83 8.67
CA PHE A 76 -2.86 -14.62 8.07
C PHE A 76 -2.31 -15.68 7.12
N TYR A 77 -1.45 -15.32 6.15
CA TYR A 77 -0.91 -16.30 5.20
C TYR A 77 0.11 -17.27 5.82
N GLU A 78 0.84 -16.88 6.85
CA GLU A 78 1.77 -17.77 7.58
C GLU A 78 1.04 -18.84 8.41
N ASN A 79 -0.16 -18.54 8.91
CA ASN A 79 -0.91 -19.39 9.83
C ASN A 79 -2.19 -19.99 9.21
N MET A 80 -2.43 -19.76 7.91
CA MET A 80 -3.62 -20.24 7.23
C MET A 80 -3.58 -21.77 7.08
N ASP A 81 -4.58 -22.44 7.65
CA ASP A 81 -4.95 -23.79 7.23
C ASP A 81 -5.78 -23.69 5.94
N LYS A 82 -5.37 -24.38 4.87
CA LYS A 82 -5.84 -24.22 3.47
C LYS A 82 -7.28 -24.71 3.22
N THR A 83 -8.09 -24.80 4.26
CA THR A 83 -9.41 -25.44 4.27
C THR A 83 -10.57 -24.44 4.19
N HIS A 84 -10.29 -23.13 4.17
CA HIS A 84 -11.30 -22.06 4.24
C HIS A 84 -11.26 -21.12 3.02
N ASP A 85 -11.65 -21.64 1.85
CA ASP A 85 -11.58 -20.93 0.55
C ASP A 85 -12.24 -19.53 0.57
N VAL A 86 -13.38 -19.36 1.25
CA VAL A 86 -14.10 -18.07 1.29
C VAL A 86 -13.28 -16.94 1.92
N VAL A 87 -12.51 -17.22 2.98
CA VAL A 87 -11.68 -16.19 3.64
C VAL A 87 -10.41 -15.92 2.82
N VAL A 88 -9.90 -16.94 2.13
CA VAL A 88 -8.77 -16.80 1.21
C VAL A 88 -9.14 -15.87 0.06
N ASP A 89 -10.31 -16.07 -0.55
CA ASP A 89 -10.81 -15.26 -1.65
C ASP A 89 -11.02 -13.81 -1.21
N ALA A 90 -11.67 -13.59 -0.06
CA ALA A 90 -11.86 -12.25 0.49
C ALA A 90 -10.52 -11.55 0.80
N MET A 91 -9.53 -12.28 1.31
CA MET A 91 -8.19 -11.73 1.55
C MET A 91 -7.44 -11.45 0.26
N PHE A 92 -7.63 -12.26 -0.79
CA PHE A 92 -7.07 -11.99 -2.10
C PHE A 92 -7.66 -10.72 -2.70
N GLU A 93 -8.98 -10.57 -2.67
CA GLU A 93 -9.69 -9.35 -3.10
C GLU A 93 -9.24 -8.12 -2.30
N TYR A 94 -9.11 -8.26 -0.98
CA TYR A 94 -8.56 -7.17 -0.16
C TYR A 94 -7.15 -6.79 -0.63
N ARG A 95 -6.26 -7.77 -0.82
CA ARG A 95 -4.88 -7.51 -1.27
C ARG A 95 -4.83 -6.88 -2.66
N SER A 96 -5.69 -7.30 -3.59
CA SER A 96 -5.68 -6.75 -4.95
C SER A 96 -6.02 -5.26 -5.01
N ASN A 97 -6.71 -4.75 -3.99
CA ASN A 97 -7.14 -3.35 -3.89
C ASN A 97 -6.27 -2.52 -2.94
N HIS A 98 -5.41 -3.15 -2.12
CA HIS A 98 -4.69 -2.47 -1.02
C HIS A 98 -3.17 -2.68 -1.06
N CYS A 99 -2.65 -3.61 -1.86
CA CYS A 99 -1.22 -3.88 -1.97
C CYS A 99 -0.64 -3.22 -3.22
N LEU A 100 0.25 -2.25 -3.03
CA LEU A 100 0.86 -1.48 -4.12
C LEU A 100 1.57 -2.37 -5.16
N ARG A 101 2.04 -3.55 -4.74
CA ARG A 101 2.67 -4.54 -5.64
C ARG A 101 1.75 -4.99 -6.77
N PHE A 102 0.43 -4.97 -6.61
CA PHE A 102 -0.52 -5.32 -7.67
C PHE A 102 -0.50 -4.34 -8.84
N ALA A 103 -0.05 -3.11 -8.60
CA ALA A 103 0.06 -2.02 -9.55
C ALA A 103 1.47 -1.87 -10.15
N SER A 104 2.41 -2.72 -9.75
CA SER A 104 3.82 -2.63 -10.19
C SER A 104 4.27 -3.98 -10.74
N ARG A 105 3.48 -4.52 -11.67
CA ARG A 105 3.71 -5.86 -12.23
C ARG A 105 5.04 -5.91 -12.99
N GLY A 106 5.73 -7.04 -12.90
CA GLY A 106 7.02 -7.22 -13.55
C GLY A 106 8.20 -6.54 -12.84
N THR A 107 7.98 -5.88 -11.69
CA THR A 107 9.04 -5.23 -10.90
C THR A 107 9.27 -5.95 -9.58
N ASN A 108 10.42 -5.68 -8.94
CA ASN A 108 10.72 -6.18 -7.59
C ASN A 108 10.12 -5.26 -6.50
N PHE A 109 8.84 -4.91 -6.64
CA PHE A 109 8.15 -4.04 -5.69
C PHE A 109 7.78 -4.81 -4.41
N PRO A 110 8.08 -4.29 -3.20
CA PRO A 110 7.74 -4.97 -1.95
C PRO A 110 6.24 -4.94 -1.65
N GLU A 111 5.76 -5.85 -0.79
CA GLU A 111 4.35 -5.86 -0.39
C GLU A 111 4.03 -4.73 0.61
N ILE A 112 3.90 -3.52 0.08
CA ILE A 112 3.45 -2.34 0.82
C ILE A 112 1.94 -2.24 0.74
N TYR A 113 1.30 -2.11 1.89
CA TYR A 113 -0.14 -2.03 2.04
C TYR A 113 -0.58 -0.63 2.42
N ILE A 114 -1.57 -0.09 1.70
CA ILE A 114 -2.26 1.17 2.03
C ILE A 114 -3.74 0.86 2.32
N GLY A 115 -4.29 1.43 3.39
CA GLY A 115 -5.70 1.18 3.70
C GLY A 115 -6.15 1.64 5.06
N LYS A 116 -7.42 1.35 5.35
CA LYS A 116 -8.07 1.67 6.62
C LYS A 116 -7.61 0.76 7.76
N SER A 117 -7.22 1.37 8.87
CA SER A 117 -6.83 0.72 10.12
C SER A 117 -7.63 1.31 11.28
N LYS A 118 -8.71 0.61 11.65
CA LYS A 118 -9.71 1.07 12.63
C LYS A 118 -10.36 2.41 12.23
N HIS A 119 -9.92 3.51 12.86
CA HIS A 119 -10.44 4.87 12.65
C HIS A 119 -9.47 5.77 11.87
N ASN A 120 -8.31 5.25 11.45
CA ASN A 120 -7.29 5.98 10.71
C ASN A 120 -6.96 5.24 9.41
N TYR A 121 -6.10 5.83 8.59
CA TYR A 121 -5.51 5.21 7.41
C TYR A 121 -4.01 5.06 7.61
N GLU A 122 -3.46 3.97 7.10
CA GLU A 122 -2.04 3.69 7.21
C GLU A 122 -1.45 3.23 5.88
N ILE A 123 -0.14 3.42 5.77
CA ILE A 123 0.72 2.70 4.86
C ILE A 123 1.71 1.87 5.69
N SER A 124 1.93 0.62 5.30
CA SER A 124 2.73 -0.32 6.10
C SER A 124 3.40 -1.40 5.27
N LEU A 125 4.48 -1.94 5.80
CA LEU A 125 5.20 -3.10 5.27
C LEU A 125 5.58 -4.02 6.44
N SER A 126 5.56 -5.32 6.18
CA SER A 126 6.04 -6.35 7.10
C SER A 126 6.54 -7.52 6.27
N ASP A 127 7.86 -7.65 6.20
CA ASP A 127 8.55 -8.77 5.54
C ASP A 127 9.66 -9.31 6.47
N ASN A 128 10.50 -10.22 5.97
CA ASN A 128 11.52 -10.85 6.79
C ASN A 128 12.63 -9.90 7.25
N ASP A 129 12.83 -8.80 6.54
CA ASP A 129 13.97 -7.89 6.72
C ASP A 129 13.54 -6.58 7.39
N SER A 130 12.27 -6.19 7.27
CA SER A 130 11.75 -4.90 7.70
C SER A 130 10.29 -4.95 8.15
N GLU A 131 9.94 -4.10 9.12
CA GLU A 131 8.57 -3.85 9.52
C GLU A 131 8.40 -2.38 9.89
N TRP A 132 7.45 -1.70 9.26
CA TRP A 132 7.12 -0.30 9.55
C TRP A 132 5.64 0.01 9.26
N MET A 133 5.17 1.11 9.85
CA MET A 133 3.79 1.59 9.73
C MET A 133 3.74 3.09 9.96
N TYR A 134 3.06 3.80 9.06
CA TYR A 134 2.80 5.23 9.18
C TYR A 134 1.31 5.49 9.03
N PHE A 135 0.73 6.24 9.97
CA PHE A 135 -0.59 6.82 9.78
C PHE A 135 -0.51 8.02 8.83
N ILE A 136 -1.38 8.04 7.83
CA ILE A 136 -1.35 9.01 6.74
C ILE A 136 -2.67 9.75 6.59
N ASP A 137 -2.59 10.98 6.09
CA ASP A 137 -3.73 11.74 5.63
C ASP A 137 -4.15 11.22 4.25
N ILE A 138 -5.13 10.32 4.23
CA ILE A 138 -5.58 9.67 2.99
C ILE A 138 -6.24 10.65 2.04
N GLU A 139 -6.92 11.68 2.56
CA GLU A 139 -7.60 12.68 1.75
C GLU A 139 -6.57 13.61 1.09
N ASP A 140 -5.55 14.07 1.84
CA ASP A 140 -4.44 14.83 1.26
C ASP A 140 -3.68 14.01 0.20
N PHE A 141 -3.54 12.70 0.38
CA PHE A 141 -2.91 11.82 -0.61
C PHE A 141 -3.68 11.75 -1.93
N PHE A 142 -4.96 11.37 -1.91
CA PHE A 142 -5.76 11.25 -3.13
C PHE A 142 -6.06 12.59 -3.80
N ASN A 143 -6.25 13.66 -3.02
CA ASN A 143 -6.37 15.00 -3.59
C ASN A 143 -5.09 15.41 -4.36
N HIS A 144 -3.92 14.95 -3.94
CA HIS A 144 -2.67 15.25 -4.65
C HIS A 144 -2.45 14.38 -5.89
N LEU A 145 -3.00 13.17 -5.94
CA LEU A 145 -2.94 12.31 -7.13
C LEU A 145 -3.85 12.79 -8.27
N ASN A 146 -4.98 13.41 -7.92
CA ASN A 146 -5.99 13.89 -8.87
C ASN A 146 -5.71 15.30 -9.43
N ASN A 147 -4.62 15.96 -9.00
CA ASN A 147 -4.21 17.31 -9.42
C ASN A 147 -2.93 17.24 -10.26
#